data_AF-A0A554A0K2-F1
#
_entry.id   AF-A0A554A0K2-F1
#
_cell.length_a   1.000
_cell.length_b   1.000
_cell.length_c   1.000
_cell.angle_alpha   90.00
_cell.angle_beta   90.00
_cell.angle_gamma   90.00
#
_symmetry.space_group_name_H-M   'P 1'
#
loop_
_entity.id
_entity.type
_entity.pdbx_description
1 polymer ?
#
loop_
_entity_poly.entity_id
_entity_poly.type
_entity_poly.pdbx_seq_one_letter_code
_entity_poly.pdbx_strand_id
1 'polypeptide(L)'
;MKNIAIGATIIILLAGAAIAYIGMTQEGLFASDSNEVENLPTRELGTKTEAAEGIIDYEASTERVVFQEGEEEKVKELIQTHHDFLNHLAGWGGVERLDHSELTEREKWRTLKSDVQWMMDYGLSHSEMMNDLRNAEALIEVSEEHSDEMSVRYLHRIFHDLDAELNGTNVDRIWNVTYAFGAEEEINKVYNYMHDLEAND
;
A
#
# COMPACT_ATOMS: atom_id res chain seq x y z
N MET A 1 53.30 -17.30 -40.84
CA MET A 1 52.64 -18.57 -40.48
C MET A 1 51.42 -18.19 -39.64
N LYS A 2 50.27 -17.85 -40.24
CA LYS A 2 49.11 -18.75 -40.45
C LYS A 2 49.03 -19.86 -39.40
N ASN A 3 48.06 -19.76 -38.49
CA ASN A 3 46.93 -20.70 -38.43
C ASN A 3 45.81 -20.16 -37.51
N ILE A 4 44.61 -20.13 -38.10
CA ILE A 4 43.29 -19.90 -37.50
C ILE A 4 42.83 -21.25 -36.92
N ALA A 5 42.23 -21.26 -35.72
CA ALA A 5 41.44 -22.38 -35.21
C ALA A 5 40.18 -21.79 -34.57
N ILE A 6 39.07 -21.68 -35.31
CA ILE A 6 38.04 -22.71 -35.54
C ILE A 6 37.29 -22.99 -34.23
N GLY A 7 36.06 -22.49 -34.17
CA GLY A 7 35.11 -22.80 -33.12
C GLY A 7 34.62 -24.24 -33.16
N ALA A 8 34.06 -24.69 -32.05
CA ALA A 8 33.20 -25.86 -31.99
C ALA A 8 32.12 -25.58 -30.95
N THR A 9 30.96 -25.19 -31.45
CA THR A 9 29.68 -25.22 -30.74
C THR A 9 29.38 -26.68 -30.39
N ILE A 10 29.24 -26.98 -29.10
CA ILE A 10 28.75 -28.28 -28.66
C ILE A 10 27.23 -28.20 -28.59
N ILE A 11 26.59 -28.80 -29.59
CA ILE A 11 25.17 -29.16 -29.59
C ILE A 11 25.07 -30.49 -28.86
N ILE A 12 24.37 -30.52 -27.72
CA ILE A 12 23.86 -31.78 -27.15
C ILE A 12 22.34 -31.76 -27.35
N LEU A 13 21.93 -32.47 -28.40
CA LEU A 13 20.58 -33.00 -28.57
C LEU A 13 20.42 -34.17 -27.60
N LEU A 14 19.49 -34.08 -26.66
CA LEU A 14 18.84 -35.28 -26.13
C LEU A 14 17.33 -35.10 -26.16
N ALA A 15 16.76 -35.93 -27.02
CA ALA A 15 15.35 -36.07 -27.30
C ALA A 15 14.64 -36.84 -26.16
N GLY A 16 13.41 -36.42 -25.89
CA GLY A 16 12.26 -37.32 -25.81
C GLY A 16 12.12 -38.20 -24.58
N ALA A 17 11.19 -37.81 -23.71
CA ALA A 17 10.09 -38.70 -23.33
C ALA A 17 8.85 -37.85 -23.05
N ALA A 18 7.96 -37.77 -24.04
CA ALA A 18 6.60 -37.31 -23.85
C ALA A 18 5.78 -38.43 -23.22
N ILE A 19 5.03 -38.13 -22.17
CA ILE A 19 3.84 -38.90 -21.82
C ILE A 19 2.67 -37.92 -21.83
N ALA A 20 1.88 -38.01 -22.90
CA ALA A 20 0.59 -37.38 -23.00
C ALA A 20 -0.42 -38.19 -22.19
N TYR A 21 -1.22 -37.53 -21.35
CA TYR A 21 -2.52 -38.04 -20.97
C TYR A 21 -3.58 -37.17 -21.65
N ILE A 22 -4.25 -37.75 -22.64
CA ILE A 22 -5.35 -37.16 -23.38
C ILE A 22 -6.62 -37.37 -22.56
N GLY A 23 -7.24 -36.28 -22.13
CA GLY A 23 -8.68 -36.21 -21.88
C GLY A 23 -9.31 -35.37 -22.99
N MET A 24 -9.99 -36.04 -23.92
CA MET A 24 -10.94 -35.44 -24.90
C MET A 24 -11.98 -34.61 -24.11
N THR A 25 -12.41 -33.42 -24.55
CA THR A 25 -13.27 -33.22 -25.73
C THR A 25 -13.14 -31.83 -26.40
N GLN A 26 -12.97 -31.89 -27.73
CA GLN A 26 -13.42 -31.05 -28.86
C GLN A 26 -14.56 -30.03 -28.56
N GLU A 27 -14.66 -28.82 -29.14
CA GLU A 27 -14.29 -28.35 -30.49
C GLU A 27 -13.90 -26.85 -30.53
N GLY A 28 -13.17 -26.42 -31.57
CA GLY A 28 -13.13 -25.01 -31.98
C GLY A 28 -11.77 -24.51 -32.50
N LEU A 29 -11.34 -25.05 -33.64
CA LEU A 29 -10.14 -24.74 -34.40
C LEU A 29 -10.27 -23.39 -35.13
N PHE A 30 -9.36 -22.41 -34.98
CA PHE A 30 -8.93 -21.52 -36.07
C PHE A 30 -7.56 -20.88 -35.76
N ALA A 31 -6.73 -20.83 -36.80
CA ALA A 31 -5.33 -20.47 -36.77
C ALA A 31 -5.09 -18.99 -37.14
N SER A 32 -3.85 -18.56 -36.85
CA SER A 32 -3.02 -17.66 -37.65
C SER A 32 -2.94 -16.19 -37.25
N ASP A 33 -1.71 -15.83 -36.87
CA ASP A 33 -0.92 -14.68 -37.34
C ASP A 33 -0.69 -13.48 -36.42
N SER A 34 0.51 -12.97 -36.62
CA SER A 34 1.37 -11.97 -35.97
C SER A 34 0.79 -10.68 -35.37
N ASN A 35 1.56 -10.20 -34.38
CA ASN A 35 1.78 -8.82 -33.91
C ASN A 35 0.66 -8.14 -33.11
N GLU A 36 0.85 -8.02 -31.79
CA GLU A 36 0.54 -6.78 -31.08
C GLU A 36 1.34 -6.63 -29.79
N VAL A 37 1.63 -5.37 -29.47
CA VAL A 37 2.38 -4.84 -28.33
C VAL A 37 1.46 -4.80 -27.10
N GLU A 38 2.06 -4.82 -25.90
CA GLU A 38 1.48 -4.55 -24.57
C GLU A 38 0.60 -5.62 -23.89
N ASN A 39 1.02 -6.05 -22.69
CA ASN A 39 0.13 -6.30 -21.56
C ASN A 39 0.93 -6.38 -20.25
N LEU A 40 1.05 -5.26 -19.54
CA LEU A 40 1.13 -5.27 -18.07
C LEU A 40 -0.20 -5.82 -17.54
N PRO A 41 -0.22 -6.60 -16.44
CA PRO A 41 -1.46 -7.20 -15.98
C PRO A 41 -2.40 -6.12 -15.47
N THR A 42 -3.42 -5.81 -16.28
CA THR A 42 -4.62 -5.09 -15.86
C THR A 42 -5.25 -5.88 -14.73
N ARG A 43 -5.22 -5.33 -13.51
CA ARG A 43 -5.98 -5.87 -12.38
C ARG A 43 -7.45 -5.77 -12.75
N GLU A 44 -8.09 -6.90 -13.01
CA GLU A 44 -9.54 -6.96 -13.16
C GLU A 44 -10.15 -6.33 -11.90
N LEU A 45 -10.85 -5.21 -12.09
CA LEU A 45 -11.70 -4.61 -11.06
C LEU A 45 -12.80 -5.62 -10.74
N GLY A 46 -12.52 -6.45 -9.75
CA GLY A 46 -13.49 -7.29 -9.07
C GLY A 46 -14.65 -6.39 -8.61
N THR A 47 -15.84 -6.79 -9.01
CA THR A 47 -17.11 -6.18 -8.64
C THR A 47 -17.18 -5.89 -7.15
N LYS A 48 -17.38 -4.60 -6.85
CA LYS A 48 -17.80 -3.99 -5.58
C LYS A 48 -18.44 -5.01 -4.63
N THR A 49 -17.66 -5.49 -3.67
CA THR A 49 -18.21 -5.93 -2.39
C THR A 49 -18.78 -4.68 -1.73
N GLU A 50 -20.05 -4.77 -1.31
CA GLU A 50 -20.81 -3.68 -0.70
C GLU A 50 -19.97 -3.02 0.40
N ALA A 51 -19.62 -1.75 0.20
CA ALA A 51 -18.94 -0.93 1.19
C ALA A 51 -19.82 -0.89 2.44
N ALA A 52 -19.30 -1.43 3.53
CA ALA A 52 -19.92 -1.39 4.83
C ALA A 52 -19.90 0.06 5.35
N GLU A 53 -21.04 0.54 5.82
CA GLU A 53 -21.19 1.86 6.42
C GLU A 53 -20.60 1.87 7.84
N GLY A 54 -19.57 2.69 8.07
CA GLY A 54 -18.85 2.92 9.34
C GLY A 54 -17.72 3.93 9.11
N ILE A 55 -17.37 4.75 10.11
CA ILE A 55 -16.95 6.18 10.16
C ILE A 55 -15.93 6.75 9.15
N ILE A 56 -15.35 5.98 8.24
CA ILE A 56 -14.65 6.58 7.10
C ILE A 56 -15.42 6.24 5.84
N ASP A 57 -16.11 7.26 5.33
CA ASP A 57 -16.72 7.20 4.01
C ASP A 57 -15.60 6.94 3.00
N TYR A 58 -15.45 5.66 2.66
CA TYR A 58 -14.53 5.26 1.63
C TYR A 58 -15.03 5.89 0.34
N GLU A 59 -14.32 6.90 -0.12
CA GLU A 59 -14.65 7.53 -1.38
C GLU A 59 -13.90 6.80 -2.48
N ALA A 60 -14.65 6.06 -3.29
CA ALA A 60 -14.10 5.34 -4.42
C ALA A 60 -13.35 6.29 -5.37
N SER A 61 -12.14 5.91 -5.74
CA SER A 61 -11.34 6.58 -6.76
C SER A 61 -10.71 5.56 -7.70
N THR A 62 -10.44 5.98 -8.94
CA THR A 62 -9.64 5.20 -9.89
C THR A 62 -8.16 5.56 -9.83
N GLU A 63 -7.83 6.67 -9.17
CA GLU A 63 -6.47 7.19 -9.04
C GLU A 63 -5.91 6.86 -7.66
N ARG A 64 -4.73 6.25 -7.62
CA ARG A 64 -4.06 5.91 -6.34
C ARG A 64 -3.68 7.16 -5.56
N VAL A 65 -3.05 8.11 -6.25
CA VAL A 65 -2.55 9.36 -5.67
C VAL A 65 -2.73 10.46 -6.70
N VAL A 66 -3.25 11.61 -6.27
CA VAL A 66 -3.30 12.83 -7.08
C VAL A 66 -2.85 13.99 -6.22
N PHE A 67 -1.66 14.52 -6.47
CA PHE A 67 -1.17 15.71 -5.76
C PHE A 67 -1.85 16.98 -6.28
N GLN A 68 -2.06 17.95 -5.40
CA GLN A 68 -2.35 19.32 -5.82
C GLN A 68 -1.14 19.92 -6.55
N GLU A 69 -1.39 20.91 -7.42
CA GLU A 69 -0.35 21.52 -8.24
C GLU A 69 0.78 22.11 -7.39
N GLY A 70 2.00 21.57 -7.55
CA GLY A 70 3.19 22.04 -6.86
C GLY A 70 3.41 21.47 -5.45
N GLU A 71 2.53 20.60 -4.96
CA GLU A 71 2.57 20.14 -3.57
C GLU A 71 3.18 18.74 -3.38
N GLU A 72 3.49 18.01 -4.46
CA GLU A 72 4.04 16.64 -4.41
C GLU A 72 5.25 16.51 -3.47
N GLU A 73 6.27 17.35 -3.66
CA GLU A 73 7.51 17.28 -2.85
C GLU A 73 7.24 17.55 -1.37
N LYS A 74 6.32 18.47 -1.05
CA LYS A 74 5.96 18.78 0.33
C LYS A 74 5.17 17.63 0.96
N VAL A 75 4.20 17.05 0.27
CA VAL A 75 3.46 15.88 0.76
C VAL A 75 4.42 14.72 1.04
N LYS A 76 5.36 14.48 0.12
CA LYS A 76 6.40 13.46 0.27
C LYS A 76 7.33 13.70 1.47
N GLU A 77 7.76 14.94 1.69
CA GLU A 77 8.56 15.33 2.85
C GLU A 77 7.80 15.12 4.17
N LEU A 78 6.51 15.47 4.21
CA LEU A 78 5.66 15.27 5.39
C LEU A 78 5.47 13.79 5.71
N ILE A 79 5.25 12.95 4.69
CA ILE A 79 5.12 11.50 4.85
C ILE A 79 6.39 10.90 5.46
N GLN A 80 7.56 11.25 4.92
CA GLN A 80 8.84 10.79 5.47
C GLN A 80 9.07 11.28 6.90
N THR A 81 8.81 12.56 7.16
CA THR A 81 8.96 13.16 8.49
C THR A 81 8.11 12.44 9.54
N HIS A 82 6.88 12.11 9.18
CA HIS A 82 5.94 11.44 10.07
C HIS A 82 6.19 9.95 10.21
N HIS A 83 6.64 9.27 9.15
CA HIS A 83 7.18 7.92 9.25
C HIS A 83 8.35 7.88 10.25
N ASP A 84 9.34 8.78 10.15
CA ASP A 84 10.48 8.83 11.07
C ASP A 84 10.04 9.08 12.53
N PHE A 85 9.09 9.99 12.73
CA PHE A 85 8.52 10.25 14.05
C PHE A 85 7.81 9.02 14.62
N LEU A 86 6.93 8.38 13.84
CA LEU A 86 6.16 7.21 14.27
C LEU A 86 7.05 5.98 14.46
N ASN A 87 8.12 5.83 13.68
CA ASN A 87 9.12 4.79 13.87
C ASN A 87 9.87 4.98 15.19
N HIS A 88 10.21 6.22 15.56
CA HIS A 88 10.80 6.49 16.88
C HIS A 88 9.81 6.22 18.03
N LEU A 89 8.53 6.53 17.82
CA LEU A 89 7.48 6.41 18.82
C LEU A 89 7.05 4.95 19.07
N ALA A 90 6.79 4.22 17.99
CA ALA A 90 6.09 2.93 18.00
C ALA A 90 6.91 1.77 17.38
N GLY A 91 8.04 2.06 16.73
CA GLY A 91 8.90 1.06 16.11
C GLY A 91 9.53 0.10 17.12
N TRP A 92 9.87 -1.11 16.68
CA TRP A 92 10.63 -2.11 17.46
C TRP A 92 10.04 -2.46 18.85
N GLY A 93 8.71 -2.44 18.99
CA GLY A 93 8.05 -2.64 20.28
C GLY A 93 8.10 -1.42 21.19
N GLY A 94 8.14 -0.22 20.61
CA GLY A 94 8.05 1.06 21.32
C GLY A 94 6.64 1.36 21.78
N VAL A 95 5.63 0.89 21.04
CA VAL A 95 4.22 1.22 21.30
C VAL A 95 3.71 0.66 22.63
N GLU A 96 4.18 -0.52 23.05
CA GLU A 96 3.80 -1.14 24.33
C GLU A 96 4.43 -0.42 25.55
N ARG A 97 5.29 0.57 25.31
CA ARG A 97 5.94 1.42 26.33
C ARG A 97 5.55 2.89 26.19
N LEU A 98 4.57 3.17 25.35
CA LEU A 98 4.11 4.52 25.08
C LEU A 98 3.38 5.07 26.31
N ASP A 99 3.84 6.20 26.82
CA ASP A 99 3.07 6.96 27.80
C ASP A 99 2.05 7.83 27.06
N HIS A 100 0.83 7.30 26.94
CA HIS A 100 -0.28 7.97 26.26
C HIS A 100 -0.68 9.28 26.93
N SER A 101 -0.42 9.44 28.25
CA SER A 101 -0.80 10.66 28.97
C SER A 101 -0.02 11.90 28.49
N GLU A 102 1.12 11.70 27.83
CA GLU A 102 1.94 12.77 27.26
C GLU A 102 1.85 12.86 25.74
N LEU A 103 1.07 12.01 25.08
CA LEU A 103 1.05 11.92 23.61
C LEU A 103 0.62 13.24 22.97
N THR A 104 -0.50 13.78 23.44
CA THR A 104 -1.08 15.05 23.00
C THR A 104 -0.26 16.26 23.44
N GLU A 105 0.62 16.09 24.43
CA GLU A 105 1.53 17.15 24.89
C GLU A 105 2.76 17.32 23.99
N ARG A 106 3.11 16.27 23.23
CA ARG A 106 4.26 16.26 22.31
C ARG A 106 3.97 17.15 21.11
N GLU A 107 4.84 18.14 20.90
CA GLU A 107 4.80 19.04 19.74
C GLU A 107 4.71 18.26 18.42
N LYS A 108 5.53 17.23 18.25
CA LYS A 108 5.54 16.38 17.04
C LYS A 108 4.21 15.67 16.77
N TRP A 109 3.47 15.28 17.81
CA TRP A 109 2.16 14.65 17.65
C TRP A 109 1.11 15.66 17.17
N ARG A 110 1.11 16.87 17.74
CA ARG A 110 0.25 17.96 17.27
C ARG A 110 0.57 18.37 15.83
N THR A 111 1.87 18.40 15.48
CA THR A 111 2.33 18.65 14.11
C THR A 111 1.85 17.55 13.16
N LEU A 112 1.94 16.27 13.52
CA LEU A 112 1.38 15.16 12.75
C LEU A 112 -0.09 15.36 12.43
N LYS A 113 -0.92 15.68 13.44
CA LYS A 113 -2.36 15.94 13.23
C LYS A 113 -2.59 17.10 12.26
N SER A 114 -1.88 18.22 12.46
CA SER A 114 -2.01 19.39 11.60
C SER A 114 -1.55 19.13 10.16
N ASP A 115 -0.51 18.32 9.98
CA ASP A 115 0.04 18.02 8.66
C ASP A 115 -0.82 17.02 7.90
N VAL A 116 -1.43 16.04 8.59
CA VAL A 116 -2.46 15.16 7.99
C VAL A 116 -3.61 15.99 7.45
N GLN A 117 -4.14 16.93 8.25
CA GLN A 117 -5.19 17.84 7.82
C GLN A 117 -4.75 18.72 6.65
N TRP A 118 -3.54 19.28 6.71
CA TRP A 118 -3.01 20.07 5.60
C TRP A 118 -2.87 19.26 4.31
N MET A 119 -2.41 18.01 4.38
CA MET A 119 -2.29 17.14 3.21
C MET A 119 -3.66 16.84 2.59
N MET A 120 -4.70 16.65 3.40
CA MET A 120 -6.08 16.47 2.90
C MET A 120 -6.66 17.74 2.26
N ASP A 121 -6.47 18.89 2.90
CA ASP A 121 -7.06 20.16 2.44
C ASP A 121 -6.33 20.78 1.24
N TYR A 122 -5.00 20.61 1.20
CA TYR A 122 -4.12 21.37 0.28
C TYR A 122 -3.08 20.53 -0.44
N GLY A 123 -2.74 19.34 0.05
CA GLY A 123 -1.69 18.50 -0.56
C GLY A 123 -2.20 17.55 -1.64
N LEU A 124 -3.41 17.04 -1.47
CA LEU A 124 -4.00 16.03 -2.34
C LEU A 124 -5.31 16.49 -2.98
N SER A 125 -5.59 15.91 -4.14
CA SER A 125 -6.92 15.85 -4.76
C SER A 125 -7.53 14.47 -4.52
N HIS A 126 -8.79 14.31 -4.94
CA HIS A 126 -9.54 13.05 -4.83
C HIS A 126 -8.74 11.84 -5.35
N SER A 127 -8.44 10.88 -4.47
CA SER A 127 -7.58 9.71 -4.74
C SER A 127 -7.73 8.65 -3.65
N GLU A 128 -7.26 7.42 -3.89
CA GLU A 128 -7.27 6.37 -2.85
C GLU A 128 -6.45 6.76 -1.62
N MET A 129 -5.34 7.49 -1.81
CA MET A 129 -4.53 8.02 -0.71
C MET A 129 -5.27 9.04 0.17
N MET A 130 -6.32 9.69 -0.34
CA MET A 130 -7.19 10.51 0.51
C MET A 130 -7.88 9.66 1.59
N ASN A 131 -8.27 8.42 1.26
CA ASN A 131 -8.84 7.49 2.25
C ASN A 131 -7.77 7.03 3.25
N ASP A 132 -6.51 6.91 2.84
CA ASP A 132 -5.39 6.61 3.75
C ASP A 132 -5.18 7.73 4.77
N LEU A 133 -5.28 8.99 4.35
CA LEU A 133 -5.17 10.13 5.26
C LEU A 133 -6.38 10.28 6.19
N ARG A 134 -7.59 9.98 5.72
CA ARG A 134 -8.78 9.91 6.58
C ARG A 134 -8.64 8.82 7.63
N ASN A 135 -8.14 7.64 7.25
CA ASN A 135 -7.81 6.57 8.19
C ASN A 135 -6.79 7.05 9.22
N ALA A 136 -5.74 7.73 8.77
CA ALA A 136 -4.73 8.29 9.66
C ALA A 136 -5.32 9.32 10.64
N GLU A 137 -6.19 10.22 10.19
CA GLU A 137 -6.86 11.21 11.06
C GLU A 137 -7.70 10.52 12.15
N ALA A 138 -8.56 9.58 11.81
CA ALA A 138 -9.37 8.86 12.79
C ALA A 138 -8.50 8.03 13.76
N LEU A 139 -7.43 7.40 13.28
CA LEU A 139 -6.50 6.65 14.14
C LEU A 139 -5.75 7.59 15.11
N ILE A 140 -5.45 8.83 14.70
CA ILE A 140 -4.91 9.85 15.61
C ILE A 140 -5.93 10.14 16.71
N GLU A 141 -7.20 10.41 16.36
CA GLU A 141 -8.26 10.73 17.32
C GLU A 141 -8.48 9.60 18.33
N VAL A 142 -8.62 8.37 17.86
CA VAL A 142 -8.79 7.21 18.75
C VAL A 142 -7.58 7.03 19.68
N SER A 143 -6.36 7.24 19.17
CA SER A 143 -5.15 7.15 19.98
C SER A 143 -5.13 8.20 21.10
N GLU A 144 -5.66 9.40 20.84
CA GLU A 144 -5.77 10.51 21.81
C GLU A 144 -6.86 10.26 22.85
N GLU A 145 -8.03 9.77 22.43
CA GLU A 145 -9.21 9.65 23.28
C GLU A 145 -9.20 8.37 24.13
N HIS A 146 -8.73 7.26 23.56
CA HIS A 146 -8.82 5.93 24.19
C HIS A 146 -7.46 5.37 24.59
N SER A 147 -6.35 6.10 24.36
CA SER A 147 -4.99 5.60 24.60
C SER A 147 -4.73 4.27 23.88
N ASP A 148 -5.26 4.12 22.66
CA ASP A 148 -5.21 2.86 21.95
C ASP A 148 -3.87 2.65 21.20
N GLU A 149 -3.10 1.65 21.65
CA GLU A 149 -1.81 1.29 21.05
C GLU A 149 -1.92 0.71 19.63
N MET A 150 -3.01 0.01 19.32
CA MET A 150 -3.24 -0.55 17.99
C MET A 150 -3.53 0.54 16.96
N SER A 151 -4.19 1.62 17.36
CA SER A 151 -4.40 2.80 16.54
C SER A 151 -3.08 3.47 16.18
N VAL A 152 -2.20 3.71 17.17
CA VAL A 152 -0.83 4.21 16.92
C VAL A 152 -0.05 3.27 15.99
N ARG A 153 -0.24 1.95 16.14
CA ARG A 153 0.42 0.96 15.30
C ARG A 153 -0.05 1.01 13.85
N TYR A 154 -1.36 1.12 13.59
CA TYR A 154 -1.88 1.24 12.23
C TYR A 154 -1.50 2.58 11.60
N LEU A 155 -1.53 3.67 12.38
CA LEU A 155 -1.04 4.97 11.95
C LEU A 155 0.41 4.91 11.48
N HIS A 156 1.29 4.27 12.27
CA HIS A 156 2.68 4.04 11.86
C HIS A 156 2.77 3.26 10.54
N ARG A 157 2.00 2.17 10.39
CA ARG A 157 2.03 1.31 9.19
C ARG A 157 1.54 2.03 7.93
N ILE A 158 0.53 2.89 8.04
CA ILE A 158 0.05 3.71 6.92
C ILE A 158 1.18 4.62 6.43
N PHE A 159 1.79 5.42 7.32
CA PHE A 159 2.88 6.32 6.95
C PHE A 159 4.12 5.57 6.46
N HIS A 160 4.42 4.43 7.06
CA HIS A 160 5.50 3.55 6.66
C HIS A 160 5.32 3.05 5.21
N ASP A 161 4.16 2.48 4.87
CA ASP A 161 3.88 1.96 3.53
C ASP A 161 3.84 3.11 2.49
N LEU A 162 3.27 4.27 2.85
CA LEU A 162 3.28 5.46 1.98
C LEU A 162 4.69 5.99 1.73
N ASP A 163 5.56 6.03 2.74
CA ASP A 163 6.95 6.48 2.59
C ASP A 163 7.77 5.53 1.71
N ALA A 164 7.57 4.22 1.89
CA ALA A 164 8.21 3.22 1.04
C ALA A 164 7.83 3.38 -0.44
N GLU A 165 6.55 3.58 -0.74
CA GLU A 165 6.05 3.67 -2.11
C GLU A 165 6.35 5.03 -2.76
N LEU A 166 6.15 6.14 -2.05
CA LEU A 166 6.29 7.49 -2.62
C LEU A 166 7.73 8.00 -2.62
N ASN A 167 8.49 7.71 -1.57
CA ASN A 167 9.86 8.19 -1.41
C ASN A 167 10.91 7.13 -1.73
N GLY A 168 10.51 5.87 -1.95
CA GLY A 168 11.45 4.78 -2.15
C GLY A 168 12.28 4.48 -0.90
N THR A 169 11.77 4.84 0.29
CA THR A 169 12.45 4.56 1.55
C THR A 169 12.64 3.05 1.70
N ASN A 170 13.88 2.64 2.00
CA ASN A 170 14.19 1.23 2.21
C ASN A 170 13.68 0.79 3.59
N VAL A 171 12.63 -0.01 3.59
CA VAL A 171 11.94 -0.52 4.77
C VAL A 171 12.15 -2.03 4.94
N ASP A 172 11.94 -2.55 6.15
CA ASP A 172 12.20 -3.95 6.49
C ASP A 172 11.11 -4.92 5.99
N ARG A 173 9.85 -4.45 5.83
CA ARG A 173 8.75 -5.14 5.15
C ARG A 173 7.74 -4.11 4.61
N ILE A 174 6.72 -4.55 3.86
CA ILE A 174 5.52 -3.75 3.52
C ILE A 174 4.30 -4.42 4.16
N TRP A 175 3.41 -3.62 4.76
CA TRP A 175 2.26 -4.12 5.51
C TRP A 175 1.01 -4.21 4.66
N ASN A 176 0.99 -3.48 3.54
CA ASN A 176 -0.10 -3.41 2.58
C ASN A 176 -1.40 -2.87 3.18
N VAL A 177 -1.31 -1.98 4.17
CA VAL A 177 -2.49 -1.47 4.90
C VAL A 177 -3.13 -0.24 4.24
N THR A 178 -2.50 0.32 3.21
CA THR A 178 -2.98 1.51 2.50
C THR A 178 -3.94 1.14 1.38
N TYR A 179 -4.99 1.93 1.17
CA TYR A 179 -5.85 1.85 0.00
C TYR A 179 -5.07 2.10 -1.29
N ALA A 180 -4.16 3.08 -1.31
CA ALA A 180 -3.45 3.46 -2.54
C ALA A 180 -2.50 2.38 -3.09
N PHE A 181 -1.88 1.59 -2.21
CA PHE A 181 -0.81 0.66 -2.61
C PHE A 181 -0.92 -0.74 -2.02
N GLY A 182 -1.81 -0.94 -1.05
CA GLY A 182 -1.90 -2.15 -0.27
C GLY A 182 -2.75 -3.26 -0.87
N ALA A 183 -3.18 -4.15 0.02
CA ALA A 183 -3.88 -5.37 -0.30
C ALA A 183 -5.21 -5.41 0.45
N GLU A 184 -6.28 -5.77 -0.26
CA GLU A 184 -7.65 -5.76 0.25
C GLU A 184 -7.80 -6.47 1.59
N GLU A 185 -7.13 -7.60 1.80
CA GLU A 185 -7.16 -8.34 3.06
C GLU A 185 -6.60 -7.51 4.24
N GLU A 186 -5.50 -6.80 4.05
CA GLU A 186 -4.83 -6.02 5.10
C GLU A 186 -5.56 -4.69 5.35
N ILE A 187 -6.06 -4.06 4.28
CA ILE A 187 -6.96 -2.90 4.36
C ILE A 187 -8.20 -3.26 5.19
N ASN A 188 -8.83 -4.40 4.91
CA ASN A 188 -10.02 -4.86 5.63
C ASN A 188 -9.73 -5.12 7.12
N LYS A 189 -8.49 -5.48 7.51
CA LYS A 189 -8.12 -5.62 8.92
C LYS A 189 -8.09 -4.26 9.63
N VAL A 190 -7.61 -3.21 8.98
CA VAL A 190 -7.67 -1.84 9.50
C VAL A 190 -9.12 -1.39 9.60
N TYR A 191 -9.89 -1.56 8.53
CA TYR A 191 -11.29 -1.19 8.47
C TYR A 191 -12.12 -1.86 9.58
N ASN A 192 -12.04 -3.19 9.71
CA ASN A 192 -12.78 -3.92 10.75
C ASN A 192 -12.38 -3.47 12.16
N TYR A 193 -11.08 -3.22 12.38
CA TYR A 193 -10.60 -2.69 13.65
C TYR A 193 -11.23 -1.33 13.98
N MET A 194 -11.29 -0.42 13.01
CA MET A 194 -11.89 0.91 13.20
C MET A 194 -13.40 0.82 13.42
N HIS A 195 -14.09 -0.05 12.69
CA HIS A 195 -15.53 -0.29 12.87
C HIS A 195 -15.87 -0.92 14.23
N ASP A 196 -15.03 -1.84 14.72
CA ASP A 196 -15.22 -2.46 16.04
C ASP A 196 -15.05 -1.45 17.19
N LEU A 197 -14.28 -0.36 17.00
CA LEU A 197 -14.18 0.71 17.99
C LEU A 197 -15.53 1.44 18.15
N GLU A 198 -16.19 1.77 17.03
CA GLU A 198 -17.49 2.46 17.03
C GLU A 198 -18.60 1.66 17.70
N ALA A 199 -18.62 0.34 17.49
CA ALA A 199 -19.68 -0.50 18.03
C ALA A 199 -19.66 -0.61 19.57
N ASN A 200 -18.57 -0.17 20.21
CA ASN A 200 -18.32 -0.30 21.64
C ASN A 200 -18.29 1.03 22.41
N ASP A 201 -18.45 2.17 21.75
CA ASP A 201 -18.65 3.51 22.36
C ASP A 201 -20.14 3.86 22.57
#